data_AF-A0AAW4NDT5-F1
#
_entry.id   AF-A0AAW4NDT5-F1
#
_cell.length_a   1.000
_cell.length_b   1.000
_cell.length_c   1.000
_cell.angle_alpha   90.00
_cell.angle_beta   90.00
_cell.angle_gamma   90.00
#
_symmetry.space_group_name_H-M   'P 1'
#
loop_
_entity.id
_entity.type
_entity.pdbx_description
1 polymer ?
#
loop_
_entity_poly.entity_id
_entity_poly.type
_entity_poly.pdbx_seq_one_letter_code
_entity_poly.pdbx_strand_id
1 'polypeptide(L)'
;MKKLLSGIIICFVALIAFNACGDKIKSTKVSIQKMTDTTFVSVIDGHHITFDIKKATFDNGFVMAGDSVEIHYIGALSDDPVKVALIKLIPKKGHVVNAVYNPNKKLETAPMSPEEQKSLDEGVDFAKKHQPKK
;
A
#
# COMPACT_ATOMS: atom_id res chain seq x y z
N MET A 1 -6.05 -61.02 -9.51
CA MET A 1 -5.47 -59.73 -9.94
C MET A 1 -6.47 -58.57 -10.07
N LYS A 2 -7.73 -58.79 -10.50
CA LYS A 2 -8.75 -57.71 -10.63
C LYS A 2 -9.02 -56.90 -9.34
N LYS A 3 -9.06 -57.55 -8.17
CA LYS A 3 -9.32 -56.87 -6.87
C LYS A 3 -8.16 -55.97 -6.40
N LEU A 4 -6.92 -56.33 -6.73
CA LEU A 4 -5.71 -55.53 -6.45
C LEU A 4 -5.62 -54.32 -7.38
N LEU A 5 -5.90 -54.50 -8.67
CA LEU A 5 -5.96 -53.40 -9.64
C LEU A 5 -7.04 -52.37 -9.28
N SER A 6 -8.20 -52.84 -8.85
CA SER A 6 -9.31 -51.97 -8.43
C SER A 6 -8.95 -51.12 -7.20
N GLY A 7 -8.22 -51.66 -6.23
CA GLY A 7 -7.80 -50.91 -5.05
C GLY A 7 -6.78 -49.82 -5.38
N ILE A 8 -5.83 -50.11 -6.28
CA ILE A 8 -4.80 -49.14 -6.71
C ILE A 8 -5.45 -47.97 -7.47
N ILE A 9 -6.41 -48.25 -8.34
CA ILE A 9 -7.11 -47.20 -9.11
C ILE A 9 -7.91 -46.29 -8.18
N ILE A 10 -8.61 -46.84 -7.18
CA ILE A 10 -9.37 -46.04 -6.20
C ILE A 10 -8.44 -45.16 -5.35
N CYS A 11 -7.29 -45.69 -4.93
CA CYS A 11 -6.28 -44.90 -4.21
C CYS A 11 -5.69 -43.78 -5.07
N PHE A 12 -5.42 -44.04 -6.36
CA PHE A 12 -4.93 -43.02 -7.29
C PHE A 12 -5.96 -41.91 -7.53
N VAL A 13 -7.24 -42.26 -7.71
CA VAL A 13 -8.33 -41.28 -7.87
C VAL A 13 -8.51 -40.45 -6.59
N ALA A 14 -8.41 -41.06 -5.42
CA ALA A 14 -8.45 -40.33 -4.15
C ALA A 14 -7.26 -39.36 -4.00
N LEU A 15 -6.03 -39.80 -4.33
CA LEU A 15 -4.84 -38.94 -4.30
C LEU A 15 -4.94 -37.77 -5.28
N ILE A 16 -5.49 -37.98 -6.48
CA ILE A 16 -5.70 -36.91 -7.46
C ILE A 16 -6.74 -35.91 -6.95
N ALA A 17 -7.82 -36.37 -6.29
CA ALA A 17 -8.84 -35.51 -5.72
C ALA A 17 -8.32 -34.62 -4.56
N PHE A 18 -7.37 -35.10 -3.75
CA PHE A 18 -6.74 -34.28 -2.71
C PHE A 18 -5.75 -33.24 -3.28
N ASN A 19 -5.08 -33.55 -4.39
CA ASN A 19 -4.16 -32.62 -5.06
C ASN A 19 -4.87 -31.60 -5.98
N ALA A 20 -6.16 -31.80 -6.28
CA ALA A 20 -6.97 -30.87 -7.07
C ALA A 20 -7.52 -29.67 -6.28
N CYS A 21 -7.08 -29.48 -5.03
CA CYS A 21 -7.35 -28.26 -4.27
C CYS A 21 -6.49 -27.12 -4.83
N GLY A 22 -6.92 -26.54 -5.95
CA GLY A 22 -6.29 -25.33 -6.49
C GLY A 22 -6.25 -24.26 -5.41
N ASP A 23 -5.12 -23.58 -5.27
CA ASP A 23 -4.95 -22.50 -4.29
C ASP A 23 -6.03 -21.44 -4.51
N LYS A 24 -7.02 -21.43 -3.61
CA LYS A 24 -8.07 -20.42 -3.65
C LYS A 24 -7.42 -19.07 -3.36
N ILE A 25 -7.76 -18.08 -4.16
CA ILE A 25 -7.43 -16.69 -3.87
C ILE A 25 -8.16 -16.30 -2.58
N LYS A 26 -7.40 -15.98 -1.55
CA LYS A 26 -7.89 -15.51 -0.24
C LYS A 26 -7.75 -13.99 -0.19
N SER A 27 -8.50 -13.32 0.68
CA SER A 27 -8.32 -11.88 0.92
C SER A 27 -8.14 -11.57 2.40
N THR A 28 -7.44 -10.47 2.67
CA THR A 28 -7.30 -9.91 4.03
C THR A 28 -7.06 -8.40 3.97
N LYS A 29 -7.37 -7.70 5.06
CA LYS A 29 -7.13 -6.27 5.22
C LYS A 29 -5.91 -6.05 6.10
N VAL A 30 -4.97 -5.26 5.64
CA VAL A 30 -3.67 -5.06 6.27
C VAL A 30 -3.26 -3.61 6.24
N SER A 31 -2.41 -3.21 7.19
CA SER A 31 -1.71 -1.92 7.13
C SER A 31 -0.28 -2.15 6.67
N ILE A 32 0.17 -1.40 5.67
CA ILE A 32 1.54 -1.50 5.17
C ILE A 32 2.47 -0.85 6.19
N GLN A 33 3.40 -1.61 6.79
CA GLN A 33 4.41 -1.04 7.69
C GLN A 33 5.64 -0.55 6.94
N LYS A 34 6.14 -1.36 6.01
CA LYS A 34 7.34 -1.08 5.19
C LYS A 34 7.08 -1.57 3.78
N MET A 35 7.62 -0.86 2.80
CA MET A 35 7.42 -1.17 1.39
C MET A 35 8.72 -0.96 0.61
N THR A 36 8.96 -1.86 -0.34
CA THR A 36 9.97 -1.75 -1.40
C THR A 36 9.25 -1.81 -2.75
N ASP A 37 10.00 -1.72 -3.85
CA ASP A 37 9.46 -1.83 -5.21
C ASP A 37 8.84 -3.22 -5.49
N THR A 38 9.19 -4.23 -4.70
CA THR A 38 8.82 -5.63 -5.00
C THR A 38 8.13 -6.35 -3.84
N THR A 39 8.17 -5.78 -2.64
CA THR A 39 7.55 -6.39 -1.45
C THR A 39 6.99 -5.34 -0.52
N PHE A 40 6.05 -5.73 0.34
CA PHE A 40 5.73 -4.97 1.53
C PHE A 40 5.54 -5.87 2.75
N VAL A 41 5.68 -5.29 3.94
CA VAL A 41 5.52 -5.99 5.22
C VAL A 41 4.30 -5.47 5.94
N SER A 42 3.50 -6.37 6.52
CA SER A 42 2.43 -6.05 7.45
C SER A 42 2.51 -6.87 8.73
N VAL A 43 1.80 -6.45 9.76
CA VAL A 43 1.59 -7.24 10.98
C VAL A 43 0.18 -7.80 10.98
N ILE A 44 0.09 -9.12 11.05
CA ILE A 44 -1.15 -9.85 11.27
C ILE A 44 -0.95 -10.69 12.53
N ASP A 45 -1.84 -10.53 13.51
CA ASP A 45 -1.81 -11.25 14.79
C ASP A 45 -0.43 -11.19 15.51
N GLY A 46 0.27 -10.06 15.41
CA GLY A 46 1.59 -9.85 16.02
C GLY A 46 2.77 -10.40 15.23
N HIS A 47 2.53 -11.04 14.09
CA HIS A 47 3.57 -11.58 13.22
C HIS A 47 3.81 -10.69 12.00
N HIS A 48 5.09 -10.45 11.69
CA HIS A 48 5.48 -9.78 10.44
C HIS A 48 5.31 -10.75 9.27
N ILE A 49 4.48 -10.36 8.30
CA ILE A 49 4.24 -11.10 7.07
C ILE A 49 4.76 -10.29 5.90
N THR A 50 5.63 -10.91 5.11
CA THR A 50 6.19 -10.31 3.88
C THR A 50 5.34 -10.73 2.69
N PHE A 51 4.90 -9.75 1.91
CA PHE A 51 4.09 -9.94 0.72
C PHE A 51 4.92 -9.61 -0.53
N ASP A 52 4.98 -10.53 -1.50
CA ASP A 52 5.54 -10.31 -2.83
C ASP A 52 4.49 -9.67 -3.73
N ILE A 53 4.83 -8.48 -4.24
CA ILE A 53 3.97 -7.65 -5.07
C ILE A 53 4.50 -7.47 -6.50
N LYS A 54 5.55 -8.18 -6.91
CA LYS A 54 6.14 -8.07 -8.27
C LYS A 54 5.13 -8.27 -9.39
N LYS A 55 4.10 -9.07 -9.15
CA LYS A 55 3.03 -9.40 -10.11
C LYS A 55 1.64 -8.95 -9.63
N ALA A 56 1.58 -8.16 -8.57
CA ALA A 56 0.31 -7.68 -8.04
C ALA A 56 -0.27 -6.59 -8.94
N THR A 57 -1.59 -6.60 -9.11
CA THR A 57 -2.33 -5.51 -9.75
C THR A 57 -2.81 -4.53 -8.68
N PHE A 58 -2.81 -3.24 -8.99
CA PHE A 58 -3.35 -2.19 -8.12
C PHE A 58 -4.69 -1.71 -8.66
N ASP A 59 -5.77 -1.82 -7.87
CA ASP A 59 -7.16 -1.56 -8.31
C ASP A 59 -7.47 -0.05 -8.42
N ASN A 60 -7.19 0.72 -7.36
CA ASN A 60 -7.76 2.06 -7.18
C ASN A 60 -6.77 3.12 -6.68
N GLY A 61 -5.47 2.91 -6.84
CA GLY A 61 -4.46 3.92 -6.52
C GLY A 61 -3.07 3.37 -6.24
N PHE A 62 -2.15 4.29 -5.98
CA PHE A 62 -0.84 3.98 -5.43
C PHE A 62 -0.97 3.71 -3.93
N VAL A 63 -0.13 2.81 -3.43
CA VAL A 63 -0.06 2.49 -2.00
C VAL A 63 1.34 2.79 -1.49
N MET A 64 1.44 3.19 -0.24
CA MET A 64 2.71 3.43 0.45
C MET A 64 2.67 2.92 1.89
N ALA A 65 3.82 2.95 2.56
CA ALA A 65 3.89 2.67 3.98
C ALA A 65 2.92 3.59 4.76
N GLY A 66 2.17 3.01 5.68
CA GLY A 66 1.12 3.69 6.46
C GLY A 66 -0.27 3.68 5.82
N ASP A 67 -0.44 3.10 4.63
CA ASP A 67 -1.76 2.88 4.05
C ASP A 67 -2.40 1.57 4.51
N SER A 68 -3.72 1.59 4.57
CA SER A 68 -4.53 0.39 4.75
C SER A 68 -4.95 -0.13 3.38
N VAL A 69 -4.79 -1.42 3.16
CA VAL A 69 -5.11 -2.07 1.89
C VAL A 69 -5.87 -3.37 2.13
N GLU A 70 -6.76 -3.72 1.21
CA GLU A 70 -7.27 -5.06 1.05
C GLU A 70 -6.40 -5.78 0.01
N ILE A 71 -5.82 -6.91 0.40
CA ILE A 71 -5.01 -7.73 -0.49
C ILE A 71 -5.72 -9.03 -0.82
N HIS A 72 -5.54 -9.48 -2.05
CA HIS A 72 -5.89 -10.83 -2.49
C HIS A 72 -4.61 -11.60 -2.74
N TYR A 73 -4.45 -12.73 -2.06
CA TYR A 73 -3.22 -13.52 -2.07
C TYR A 73 -3.48 -15.00 -2.36
N ILE A 74 -2.44 -15.68 -2.82
CA ILE A 74 -2.43 -17.11 -3.18
C ILE A 74 -1.55 -17.84 -2.15
N GLY A 75 -2.01 -19.00 -1.67
CA GLY A 75 -1.28 -19.82 -0.70
C GLY A 75 -1.69 -19.54 0.75
N ALA A 76 -0.72 -19.56 1.67
CA ALA A 76 -0.91 -19.36 3.10
C ALA A 76 -0.18 -18.09 3.59
N LEU A 77 -0.69 -17.49 4.67
CA LEU A 77 -0.02 -16.35 5.32
C LEU A 77 1.32 -16.73 5.99
N SER A 78 1.57 -18.03 6.17
CA SER A 78 2.85 -18.57 6.63
C SER A 78 3.89 -18.67 5.52
N ASP A 79 3.52 -18.44 4.26
CA ASP A 79 4.47 -18.51 3.14
C ASP A 79 5.39 -17.28 3.16
N ASP A 80 6.67 -17.47 2.87
CA ASP A 80 7.65 -16.38 2.86
C ASP A 80 8.37 -16.29 1.50
N PRO A 81 8.08 -15.29 0.65
CA PRO A 81 7.02 -14.28 0.78
C PRO A 81 5.65 -14.77 0.28
N VAL A 82 4.57 -14.26 0.86
CA VAL A 82 3.18 -14.50 0.43
C VAL A 82 2.94 -13.83 -0.91
N LYS A 83 2.45 -14.56 -1.91
CA LYS A 83 2.20 -14.01 -3.26
C LYS A 83 0.90 -13.24 -3.33
N VAL A 84 0.97 -11.97 -3.73
CA VAL A 84 -0.21 -11.11 -3.88
C VAL A 84 -0.61 -10.98 -5.35
N ALA A 85 -1.90 -11.11 -5.62
CA ALA A 85 -2.51 -10.97 -6.95
C ALA A 85 -3.15 -9.59 -7.14
N LEU A 86 -3.85 -9.07 -6.13
CA LEU A 86 -4.55 -7.78 -6.20
C LEU A 86 -4.35 -7.00 -4.90
N ILE A 87 -4.15 -5.69 -5.04
CA ILE A 87 -4.05 -4.74 -3.94
C ILE A 87 -5.08 -3.63 -4.18
N LYS A 88 -5.93 -3.41 -3.18
CA LYS A 88 -6.94 -2.37 -3.18
C LYS A 88 -6.70 -1.43 -2.02
N LEU A 89 -6.43 -0.16 -2.32
CA LEU A 89 -6.30 0.89 -1.32
C LEU A 89 -7.64 1.07 -0.59
N ILE A 90 -7.58 1.05 0.74
CA ILE A 90 -8.69 1.45 1.59
C ILE A 90 -8.49 2.95 1.90
N PRO A 91 -9.29 3.86 1.31
CA PRO A 91 -9.09 5.28 1.47
C PRO A 91 -9.22 5.69 2.93
N LYS A 92 -8.29 6.51 3.41
CA LYS A 92 -8.41 7.16 4.72
C LYS A 92 -9.67 8.04 4.71
N LYS A 93 -10.40 8.09 5.84
CA LYS A 93 -11.52 9.02 5.98
C LYS A 93 -10.97 10.44 5.80
N GLY A 94 -11.34 11.09 4.70
CA GLY A 94 -10.89 12.45 4.41
C GLY A 94 -11.31 13.40 5.54
N HIS A 95 -10.44 14.32 5.89
CA HIS A 95 -10.84 15.49 6.67
C HIS A 95 -11.52 16.45 5.71
N VAL A 96 -12.85 16.53 5.78
CA VAL A 96 -13.60 17.59 5.12
C VAL A 96 -13.31 18.87 5.90
N VAL A 97 -12.33 19.62 5.43
CA VAL A 97 -12.14 20.99 5.87
C VAL A 97 -13.24 21.80 5.21
N ASN A 98 -14.25 22.22 5.99
CA ASN A 98 -15.13 23.28 5.54
C ASN A 98 -14.25 24.52 5.42
N ALA A 99 -13.80 24.81 4.19
CA ALA A 99 -13.28 26.13 3.87
C ALA A 99 -14.47 27.07 4.08
N VAL A 100 -14.55 27.69 5.27
CA VAL A 100 -15.47 28.78 5.53
C VAL A 100 -14.99 29.93 4.63
N TYR A 101 -15.44 29.89 3.37
CA TYR A 101 -15.15 30.90 2.38
C TYR A 101 -15.90 32.16 2.80
N ASN A 102 -15.19 33.07 3.47
CA ASN A 102 -15.67 34.41 3.75
C ASN A 102 -15.08 35.33 2.67
N PRO A 103 -15.86 35.75 1.66
CA PRO A 103 -15.37 36.63 0.59
C PRO A 103 -14.89 37.99 1.11
N ASN A 104 -15.29 38.38 2.32
CA ASN A 104 -14.89 39.63 2.97
C ASN A 104 -13.69 39.46 3.92
N LYS A 105 -13.22 38.23 4.16
CA LYS A 105 -12.02 37.99 4.96
C LYS A 105 -10.81 38.19 4.05
N LYS A 106 -9.93 39.11 4.42
CA LYS A 106 -8.64 39.29 3.76
C LYS A 106 -7.89 37.97 3.79
N LEU A 107 -7.39 37.52 2.65
CA LEU A 107 -6.54 36.34 2.58
C LEU A 107 -5.25 36.65 3.33
N GLU A 108 -5.03 35.93 4.42
CA GLU A 108 -3.80 36.00 5.20
C GLU A 108 -2.97 34.76 4.86
N THR A 109 -1.72 34.97 4.47
CA THR A 109 -0.75 33.88 4.37
C THR A 109 -0.50 33.31 5.75
N ALA A 110 -0.19 32.01 5.83
CA ALA A 110 0.25 31.42 7.08
C ALA A 110 1.41 32.25 7.68
N PRO A 111 1.46 32.44 9.01
CA PRO A 111 2.55 33.15 9.64
C PRO A 111 3.86 32.43 9.32
N MET A 112 4.84 33.17 8.79
CA MET A 112 6.19 32.64 8.57
C MET A 112 6.88 32.41 9.90
N SER A 113 7.67 31.34 9.97
CA SER A 113 8.66 31.17 11.03
C SER A 113 9.71 32.28 10.98
N PRO A 114 10.38 32.61 12.10
CA PRO A 114 11.48 33.58 12.11
C PRO A 114 12.59 33.25 11.11
N GLU A 115 12.85 31.97 10.86
CA GLU A 115 13.85 31.50 9.91
C GLU A 115 13.46 31.78 8.46
N GLU A 116 12.20 31.53 8.09
CA GLU A 116 11.68 31.79 6.75
C GLU A 116 11.63 33.30 6.45
N GLN A 117 11.21 34.09 7.45
CA GLN A 117 11.18 35.55 7.32
C GLN A 117 12.60 36.10 7.06
N LYS A 118 13.58 35.62 7.82
CA LYS A 118 14.98 36.02 7.65
C LYS A 118 15.52 35.65 6.25
N SER A 119 15.23 34.44 5.76
CA SER A 119 15.64 34.01 4.42
C SER A 119 15.02 34.86 3.32
N LEU A 120 13.77 35.28 3.50
CA LEU A 120 13.07 36.14 2.54
C LEU A 120 13.70 37.54 2.50
N ASP A 121 13.94 38.12 3.67
CA ASP A 121 14.53 39.45 3.80
C ASP A 121 15.94 39.50 3.18
N GLU A 122 16.77 38.48 3.43
CA GLU A 122 18.10 38.33 2.82
C GLU A 122 18.03 38.24 1.29
N GLY A 123 17.06 37.49 0.75
CA GLY A 123 16.84 37.38 -0.69
C GLY A 123 16.40 38.70 -1.33
N VAL A 124 15.52 39.46 -0.66
CA VAL A 124 15.06 40.78 -1.11
C VAL A 124 16.22 41.78 -1.13
N ASP A 125 17.06 41.80 -0.11
CA ASP A 125 18.21 42.70 -0.03
C ASP A 125 19.28 42.36 -1.06
N PHE A 126 19.52 41.07 -1.30
CA PHE A 126 20.38 40.63 -2.39
C PHE A 126 19.85 41.11 -3.75
N ALA A 127 18.55 40.95 -4.01
CA ALA A 127 17.93 41.36 -5.27
C ALA A 127 18.02 42.89 -5.49
N LYS A 128 17.77 43.69 -4.45
CA LYS A 128 17.92 45.16 -4.51
C LYS A 128 19.36 45.58 -4.82
N LYS A 129 20.34 44.90 -4.23
CA LYS A 129 21.77 45.22 -4.44
C LYS A 129 22.23 44.93 -5.87
N HIS A 130 21.66 43.93 -6.52
CA HIS A 130 22.02 43.50 -7.88
C HIS A 130 21.04 43.97 -8.95
N GLN A 131 20.07 44.82 -8.58
CA GLN A 131 19.16 45.40 -9.54
C GLN A 131 19.93 46.40 -10.41
N PRO A 132 19.95 46.24 -11.75
CA PRO A 132 20.63 47.18 -12.62
C PRO A 132 19.98 48.55 -12.48
N LYS A 133 20.77 49.57 -12.15
CA LYS A 133 20.31 50.95 -12.10
C LYS A 133 19.97 51.39 -13.52
N LYS A 134 18.74 51.88 -13.72
CA LYS A 134 18.34 52.57 -14.95
C LYS A 134 19.08 53.88 -15.10
#